data_AF-A0A812U5U7-F1
#
_entry.id   AF-A0A812U5U7-F1
#
_cell.length_a   1.000
_cell.length_b   1.000
_cell.length_c   1.000
_cell.angle_alpha   90.00
_cell.angle_beta   90.00
_cell.angle_gamma   90.00
#
_symmetry.space_group_name_H-M   'P 1'
#
loop_
_entity.id
_entity.type
_entity.pdbx_description
1 polymer ?
#
loop_
_entity_poly.entity_id
_entity_poly.type
_entity_poly.pdbx_seq_one_letter_code
_entity_poly.pdbx_strand_id
1 'polypeptide(L)' 'VSYVVSFDPAVSLDGHVHRVGRCGRGGSVGRAFAFLGSEDVAYAQLLQESMKSAGQAVPND' A
#
# COMPACT_ATOMS: atom_id res chain seq x y z
N VAL A 1 -7.20 -10.16 10.19
CA VAL A 1 -7.70 -9.24 9.13
C VAL A 1 -7.11 -9.70 7.82
N SER A 2 -7.94 -10.05 6.85
CA SER A 2 -7.48 -10.61 5.56
C SER A 2 -7.20 -9.53 4.51
N TYR A 3 -7.90 -8.40 4.60
CA TYR A 3 -7.85 -7.32 3.62
C TYR A 3 -7.70 -5.95 4.29
N VAL A 4 -6.92 -5.08 3.65
CA VAL A 4 -6.85 -3.64 3.96
C VAL A 4 -7.15 -2.88 2.67
N VAL A 5 -8.00 -1.86 2.74
CA VAL A 5 -8.34 -1.01 1.59
C VAL A 5 -8.08 0.44 1.98
N SER A 6 -7.21 1.12 1.23
CA SER A 6 -6.94 2.55 1.38
C SER A 6 -7.80 3.31 0.36
N PHE A 7 -8.82 4.00 0.85
CA PHE A 7 -9.63 4.91 0.05
C PHE A 7 -8.95 6.26 -0.13
N ASP A 8 -8.24 6.72 0.91
CA ASP A 8 -7.49 7.98 0.89
C ASP A 8 -5.98 7.75 1.01
N PRO A 9 -5.17 8.64 0.42
CA PRO A 9 -3.72 8.63 0.55
C PRO A 9 -3.21 8.53 1.99
N ALA A 10 -2.07 7.85 2.16
CA ALA A 10 -1.28 8.01 3.37
C ALA A 10 -0.39 9.25 3.23
N VAL A 11 -0.22 9.98 4.34
CA VAL A 11 0.61 11.20 4.38
C VAL A 11 2.12 10.88 4.30
N SER A 12 2.52 9.65 4.65
CA SER A 12 3.91 9.21 4.68
C SER A 12 4.04 7.71 4.42
N LEU A 13 5.24 7.28 4.01
CA LEU A 13 5.54 5.87 3.74
C LEU A 13 5.35 5.02 5.00
N ASP A 14 5.83 5.52 6.14
CA ASP A 14 5.62 4.90 7.44
C ASP A 14 4.12 4.74 7.77
N GLY A 15 3.31 5.77 7.49
CA GLY A 15 1.86 5.71 7.65
C GLY A 15 1.20 4.64 6.77
N HIS A 16 1.66 4.50 5.52
CA HIS A 16 1.21 3.44 4.62
C HIS A 16 1.56 2.05 5.18
N VAL A 17 2.81 1.84 5.59
CA VAL A 17 3.30 0.56 6.16
C VAL A 17 2.48 0.17 7.39
N HIS A 18 2.21 1.12 8.29
CA HIS A 18 1.38 0.89 9.47
C HIS A 18 -0.08 0.53 9.13
N ARG A 19 -0.65 1.10 8.07
CA ARG A 19 -1.99 0.74 7.59
C ARG A 19 -2.01 -0.69 7.04
N VAL A 20 -1.11 -1.03 6.12
CA VAL A 20 -1.10 -2.37 5.49
C VAL A 20 -0.70 -3.48 6.47
N GLY A 21 0.12 -3.17 7.49
CA GLY A 21 0.51 -4.08 8.57
C GLY A 21 -0.62 -4.52 9.52
N ARG A 22 -1.87 -4.08 9.27
CA ARG A 22 -3.07 -4.62 9.92
C ARG A 22 -3.47 -6.00 9.40
N CYS A 23 -3.06 -6.37 8.18
CA CYS A 23 -3.20 -7.72 7.63
C CYS A 23 -1.85 -8.49 7.66
N GLY A 24 -1.85 -9.78 7.34
CA GLY A 24 -0.62 -10.56 7.15
C GLY A 24 0.18 -10.88 8.43
N ARG A 25 -0.49 -11.02 9.58
CA ARG A 25 0.19 -11.27 10.88
C ARG A 25 0.29 -12.76 11.20
N GLY A 26 1.34 -13.16 11.93
CA GLY A 26 1.47 -14.51 12.47
C GLY A 26 1.54 -15.60 11.40
N GLY A 27 2.20 -15.32 10.27
CA GLY A 27 2.32 -16.26 9.15
C GLY A 27 1.10 -16.33 8.23
N SER A 28 0.02 -15.61 8.52
CA SER A 28 -1.10 -15.46 7.60
C SER A 28 -0.74 -14.56 6.42
N VAL A 29 -1.32 -14.84 5.25
CA VAL A 29 -1.23 -13.94 4.09
C VAL A 29 -2.35 -12.90 4.18
N GLY A 30 -2.01 -11.63 3.97
CA GLY A 30 -2.96 -10.53 3.84
C GLY A 30 -2.84 -9.87 2.47
N ARG A 31 -3.88 -9.16 2.03
CA ARG A 31 -3.86 -8.38 0.79
C ARG A 31 -4.27 -6.93 1.06
N ALA A 32 -3.51 -5.99 0.54
CA ALA A 32 -3.79 -4.56 0.62
C ALA A 32 -4.12 -4.01 -0.77
N PHE A 33 -5.12 -3.12 -0.83
CA PHE A 33 -5.50 -2.39 -2.02
C PHE A 33 -5.49 -0.89 -1.72
N ALA A 34 -5.14 -0.08 -2.72
CA ALA A 34 -5.23 1.37 -2.66
C ALA A 34 -5.96 1.86 -3.92
N PHE A 35 -6.93 2.75 -3.74
CA PHE A 35 -7.50 3.50 -4.85
C PHE A 35 -6.69 4.79 -5.01
N LEU A 36 -6.43 5.15 -6.26
CA LEU A 36 -5.66 6.32 -6.64
C LEU A 36 -6.47 7.14 -7.64
N GLY A 37 -6.66 8.41 -7.33
CA GLY A 37 -7.06 9.44 -8.29
C GLY A 37 -5.86 10.04 -9.00
N SER A 38 -6.11 10.87 -10.01
CA SER A 38 -5.05 11.60 -10.72
C SER A 38 -4.36 12.64 -9.84
N GLU A 39 -5.01 13.06 -8.75
CA GLU A 39 -4.49 13.95 -7.72
C GLU A 39 -3.47 13.26 -6.78
N ASP A 40 -3.44 11.94 -6.71
CA ASP A 40 -2.70 11.17 -5.69
C ASP A 40 -1.24 10.87 -6.07
N VAL A 41 -0.63 11.69 -6.92
CA VAL A 41 0.70 11.45 -7.50
C VAL A 41 1.78 11.19 -6.44
N ALA A 42 1.76 11.95 -5.35
CA ALA A 42 2.72 11.79 -4.25
C ALA A 42 2.57 10.43 -3.55
N TYR A 43 1.34 9.96 -3.37
CA TYR A 43 1.07 8.67 -2.76
C TYR A 43 1.38 7.51 -3.71
N ALA A 44 1.13 7.67 -5.01
CA ALA A 44 1.52 6.71 -6.03
C ALA A 44 3.04 6.47 -6.06
N GLN A 45 3.85 7.53 -5.94
CA GLN A 45 5.32 7.41 -5.86
C GLN A 45 5.77 6.64 -4.62
N LEU A 46 5.16 6.93 -3.47
CA LEU A 46 5.40 6.23 -2.21
C LEU A 46 5.01 4.75 -2.30
N LEU A 47 3.86 4.43 -2.90
CA LEU A 47 3.43 3.05 -3.14
C LEU A 47 4.42 2.32 -4.05
N GLN A 48 4.88 2.96 -5.11
CA GLN A 48 5.88 2.38 -6.01
C GLN A 48 7.16 2.02 -5.25
N GLU A 49 7.66 2.90 -4.38
CA GLU A 49 8.83 2.63 -3.53
C GLU A 49 8.57 1.46 -2.56
N SER A 50 7.41 1.46 -1.91
CA SER A 50 6.99 0.37 -1.00
C SER A 50 6.89 -0.98 -1.72
N MET A 51 6.33 -1.01 -2.93
CA MET A 51 6.16 -2.24 -3.70
C MET A 51 7.50 -2.77 -4.20
N LYS A 52 8.38 -1.89 -4.71
CA LYS A 52 9.74 -2.26 -5.15
C LYS A 52 10.57 -2.84 -4.00
N SER A 53 10.58 -2.18 -2.84
CA SER A 53 11.32 -2.65 -1.66
C SER A 53 10.79 -3.98 -1.12
N ALA A 54 9.49 -4.26 -1.30
CA ALA A 54 8.87 -5.53 -0.95
C ALA A 54 8.97 -6.60 -2.06
N GLY A 55 9.63 -6.32 -3.18
CA GLY A 55 9.75 -7.25 -4.33
C GLY A 55 8.43 -7.51 -5.06
N GLN A 56 7.45 -6.61 -4.93
CA GLN A 56 6.14 -6.71 -5.59
C GLN A 56 6.18 -6.08 -6.98
N ALA A 57 5.37 -6.62 -7.89
CA ALA A 57 5.18 -6.03 -9.21
C ALA A 57 4.46 -4.68 -9.09
N VAL A 58 5.06 -3.63 -9.64
CA VAL A 58 4.44 -2.29 -9.72
C VAL A 58 3.52 -2.24 -10.95
N PRO A 59 2.25 -1.80 -10.80
CA PRO A 59 1.36 -1.53 -11.93
C PRO A 59 1.93 -0.48 -12.91
N ASN A 60 1.56 -0.57 -14.19
CA ASN A 60 2.04 0.32 -15.27
C ASN A 60 0.90 1.10 -15.93
N ASP A 61 -0.24 1.21 -15.25
CA ASP A 61 -1.41 1.98 -15.66
C ASP A 61 -1.26 3.49 -15.42
#